data_AF-A0A437CSU5-F1
#
_entry.id   AF-A0A437CSU5-F1
#
_cell.length_a   1.000
_cell.length_b   1.000
_cell.length_c   1.000
_cell.angle_alpha   90.00
_cell.angle_beta   90.00
_cell.angle_gamma   90.00
#
_symmetry.space_group_name_H-M   'P 1'
#
loop_
_entity.id
_entity.type
_entity.pdbx_description
1 polymer ?
#
loop_
_entity_poly.entity_id
_entity_poly.type
_entity_poly.pdbx_seq_one_letter_code
_entity_poly.pdbx_strand_id
1 'polypeptide(L)'
;MQRNSSFSESECMRNIMKDLAFYDAAMQSYLKSDLSRPEIEIPPLRRTLTIIQKLRSDCSLTANGDISSVELDSTNLWPNDSFGNRQKMCKMMKGLHVRSITINRALGYISSGDHRK
;
A
#
# COMPACT_ATOMS: atom_id res chain seq x y z
N MET A 1 -7.99 -24.82 15.87
CA MET A 1 -6.52 -24.91 15.96
C MET A 1 -5.99 -23.50 16.27
N GLN A 2 -5.72 -23.19 17.55
CA GLN A 2 -5.12 -21.89 17.92
C GLN A 2 -3.65 -21.93 17.50
N ARG A 3 -3.24 -21.01 16.63
CA ARG A 3 -1.82 -20.79 16.33
C ARG A 3 -1.22 -19.98 17.48
N ASN A 4 -0.38 -20.62 18.29
CA ASN A 4 0.36 -19.98 19.38
C ASN A 4 1.61 -19.26 18.83
N SER A 5 1.44 -18.29 17.94
CA SER A 5 2.54 -17.39 17.55
C SER A 5 2.45 -16.11 18.36
N SER A 6 3.53 -15.74 19.04
CA SER A 6 3.66 -14.42 19.67
C SER A 6 3.57 -13.32 18.62
N PHE A 7 2.95 -12.20 18.95
CA PHE A 7 2.94 -11.02 18.08
C PHE A 7 4.37 -10.49 17.89
N SER A 8 4.74 -10.22 16.63
CA SER A 8 6.02 -9.60 16.28
C SER A 8 5.76 -8.21 15.70
N GLU A 9 6.10 -7.17 16.48
CA GLU A 9 5.96 -5.77 16.05
C GLU A 9 6.78 -5.49 14.79
N SER A 10 8.02 -5.97 14.74
CA SER A 10 8.91 -5.77 13.59
C SER A 10 8.38 -6.44 12.32
N GLU A 11 7.83 -7.65 12.44
CA GLU A 11 7.22 -8.34 11.30
C GLU A 11 5.95 -7.63 10.83
N CYS A 12 5.11 -7.18 11.78
CA CYS A 12 3.91 -6.42 11.48
C CYS A 12 4.25 -5.13 10.72
N MET A 13 5.19 -4.33 11.23
CA MET A 13 5.64 -3.08 10.60
C MET A 13 6.24 -3.32 9.22
N ARG A 14 7.06 -4.37 9.06
CA ARG A 14 7.62 -4.76 7.76
C ARG A 14 6.51 -5.09 6.75
N ASN A 15 5.47 -5.81 7.17
CA ASN A 15 4.35 -6.15 6.29
C ASN A 15 3.50 -4.92 5.93
N ILE A 16 3.28 -4.00 6.88
CA ILE A 16 2.63 -2.71 6.61
C ILE A 16 3.42 -1.93 5.54
N MET A 17 4.75 -1.85 5.68
CA MET A 17 5.60 -1.15 4.72
C MET A 17 5.59 -1.80 3.33
N LYS A 18 5.51 -3.14 3.25
CA LYS A 18 5.34 -3.85 1.97
C LYS A 18 4.00 -3.54 1.31
N ASP A 19 2.91 -3.52 2.08
CA ASP A 19 1.59 -3.14 1.56
C ASP A 19 1.63 -1.70 0.99
N LEU A 20 2.17 -0.75 1.74
CA LEU A 20 2.31 0.64 1.28
C LEU A 20 3.21 0.76 0.04
N ALA A 21 4.29 -0.01 -0.03
CA ALA A 21 5.19 -0.04 -1.18
C ALA A 21 4.52 -0.56 -2.44
N PHE A 22 3.76 -1.64 -2.31
CA PHE A 22 2.97 -2.20 -3.41
C PHE A 22 1.95 -1.17 -3.95
N TYR A 23 1.18 -0.53 -3.08
CA TYR A 23 0.16 0.44 -3.52
C TYR A 23 0.76 1.70 -4.14
N ASP A 24 1.88 2.20 -3.61
CA ASP A 24 2.63 3.32 -4.21
C ASP A 24 3.10 2.97 -5.63
N ALA A 25 3.79 1.83 -5.79
CA ALA A 25 4.30 1.40 -7.09
C ALA A 25 3.17 1.14 -8.10
N ALA A 26 2.07 0.53 -7.67
CA ALA A 26 0.93 0.26 -8.54
C ALA A 26 0.24 1.54 -9.01
N MET A 27 0.00 2.50 -8.11
CA MET A 27 -0.58 3.79 -8.48
C MET A 27 0.34 4.60 -9.40
N GLN A 28 1.64 4.63 -9.12
CA GLN A 28 2.62 5.28 -10.00
C GLN A 28 2.62 4.65 -11.40
N SER A 29 2.57 3.33 -11.48
CA SER A 29 2.51 2.61 -12.75
C SER A 29 1.21 2.89 -13.50
N TYR A 30 0.07 2.97 -12.82
CA TYR A 30 -1.21 3.32 -13.43
C TYR A 30 -1.21 4.74 -14.00
N LEU A 31 -0.68 5.70 -13.23
CA LEU A 31 -0.60 7.10 -13.65
C LEU A 31 0.34 7.31 -14.86
N LYS A 32 1.20 6.34 -15.17
CA LYS A 32 2.05 6.29 -16.37
C LYS A 32 1.42 5.51 -17.53
N SER A 33 0.32 4.81 -17.29
CA SER A 33 -0.41 4.06 -18.33
C SER A 33 -1.29 4.98 -19.19
N ASP A 34 -1.86 4.43 -20.26
CA ASP A 34 -2.81 5.16 -21.10
C ASP A 34 -4.16 5.36 -20.36
N LEU A 35 -4.36 6.58 -19.84
CA LEU A 35 -5.54 6.96 -19.07
C LEU A 35 -6.62 7.50 -20.00
N SER A 36 -7.84 6.98 -19.87
CA SER A 36 -8.96 7.46 -20.70
C SER A 36 -9.50 8.81 -20.25
N ARG A 37 -9.44 9.13 -18.95
CA ARG A 37 -9.98 10.37 -18.37
C ARG A 37 -9.01 10.98 -17.37
N PRO A 38 -7.81 11.39 -17.80
CA PRO A 38 -6.75 11.87 -16.92
C PRO A 38 -7.21 13.01 -15.99
N GLU A 39 -8.07 13.90 -16.48
CA GLU A 39 -8.64 15.03 -15.74
C GLU A 39 -9.48 14.61 -14.52
N ILE A 40 -10.02 13.39 -14.52
CA ILE A 40 -10.83 12.84 -13.42
C ILE A 40 -10.06 11.80 -12.62
N GLU A 41 -9.23 10.99 -13.28
CA GLU A 41 -8.52 9.89 -12.65
C GLU A 41 -7.29 10.37 -11.86
N ILE A 42 -6.53 11.33 -12.39
CA ILE A 42 -5.27 11.78 -11.79
C ILE A 42 -5.47 12.49 -10.44
N PRO A 43 -6.38 13.47 -10.27
CA PRO A 43 -6.46 14.24 -9.03
C PRO A 43 -6.68 13.40 -7.76
N PRO A 44 -7.65 12.46 -7.70
CA PRO A 44 -7.84 11.64 -6.51
C PRO A 44 -6.67 10.67 -6.28
N LEU A 45 -6.15 10.03 -7.34
CA LEU A 45 -5.03 9.10 -7.23
C LEU A 45 -3.75 9.78 -6.76
N ARG A 46 -3.45 10.98 -7.27
CA ARG A 46 -2.28 11.75 -6.85
C ARG A 46 -2.36 12.15 -5.38
N ARG A 47 -3.53 12.58 -4.90
CA ARG A 47 -3.75 12.87 -3.47
C ARG A 47 -3.46 11.64 -2.60
N THR A 48 -4.03 10.49 -2.95
CA THR A 48 -3.80 9.25 -2.20
C THR A 48 -2.34 8.81 -2.24
N LEU A 49 -1.70 8.90 -3.41
CA LEU A 49 -0.29 8.59 -3.59
C LEU A 49 0.61 9.43 -2.68
N THR A 50 0.38 10.75 -2.61
CA THR A 50 1.13 11.64 -1.72
C THR A 50 0.98 11.24 -0.24
N ILE A 51 -0.21 10.83 0.19
CA ILE A 51 -0.44 10.35 1.56
C ILE A 51 0.35 9.06 1.82
N ILE A 52 0.32 8.10 0.89
CA ILE A 52 1.08 6.84 1.01
C ILE A 52 2.58 7.13 1.09
N GLN A 53 3.10 7.99 0.21
CA GLN A 53 4.52 8.35 0.20
C GLN A 53 4.95 9.01 1.49
N LYS A 54 4.11 9.91 2.03
CA LYS A 54 4.34 10.53 3.34
C LYS A 54 4.36 9.49 4.46
N LEU A 55 3.36 8.61 4.53
CA LEU A 55 3.32 7.53 5.52
C LEU A 55 4.55 6.63 5.45
N ARG A 56 5.01 6.28 4.25
CA ARG A 56 6.23 5.48 4.07
C ARG A 56 7.47 6.22 4.58
N SER A 57 7.58 7.51 4.32
CA SER A 57 8.67 8.34 4.84
C SER A 57 8.64 8.40 6.37
N ASP A 58 7.48 8.71 6.94
CA ASP A 58 7.31 8.88 8.39
C ASP A 58 7.50 7.56 9.17
N CYS A 59 7.14 6.42 8.56
CA CYS A 59 7.26 5.09 9.16
C CYS A 59 8.53 4.32 8.76
N SER A 60 9.48 4.96 8.06
CA SER A 60 10.76 4.32 7.71
C SER A 60 11.60 4.09 8.96
N LEU A 61 11.45 2.91 9.56
CA LEU A 61 12.31 2.37 10.61
C LEU A 61 13.70 2.09 10.01
N THR A 62 14.56 3.10 9.92
CA THR A 62 15.97 2.88 9.60
C THR A 62 16.66 2.22 10.79
N ALA A 63 16.74 0.89 10.77
CA ALA A 63 17.80 0.16 11.47
C ALA A 63 18.51 -0.84 10.56
N ASN A 64 17.90 -1.34 9.48
CA ASN A 64 18.58 -2.09 8.43
C ASN A 64 17.89 -1.80 7.09
N GLY A 65 18.61 -1.15 6.20
CA GLY A 65 18.12 -0.57 4.94
C GLY A 65 17.76 -1.59 3.88
N ASP A 66 16.76 -2.41 4.15
CA ASP A 66 16.12 -3.24 3.12
C ASP A 66 14.86 -2.50 2.66
N ILE A 67 15.07 -1.47 1.84
CA ILE A 67 13.98 -0.86 1.07
C ILE A 67 13.58 -1.94 0.08
N SER A 68 12.61 -2.77 0.46
CA SER A 68 11.97 -3.74 -0.43
C SER A 68 11.34 -2.95 -1.58
N SER A 69 12.12 -2.66 -2.62
CA SER A 69 11.60 -2.25 -3.92
C SER A 69 10.74 -3.40 -4.39
N VAL A 70 9.42 -3.22 -4.31
CA VAL A 70 8.51 -4.16 -4.95
C VAL A 70 8.67 -3.91 -6.45
N GLU A 71 9.44 -4.77 -7.11
CA GLU A 71 9.48 -4.82 -8.56
C GLU A 71 8.10 -5.26 -9.05
N LEU A 72 7.27 -4.28 -9.41
CA LEU A 72 6.04 -4.55 -10.15
C LEU A 72 6.40 -4.56 -11.63
N ASP A 73 6.12 -5.67 -12.29
CA ASP A 73 6.06 -5.71 -13.75
C ASP A 73 4.87 -4.86 -14.21
N SER A 74 5.16 -3.58 -14.43
CA SER A 74 4.20 -2.54 -14.83
C SER A 74 3.56 -2.84 -16.19
N THR A 75 4.29 -3.54 -17.07
CA THR A 75 3.86 -3.95 -18.40
C THR A 75 2.68 -4.93 -18.37
N ASN A 76 2.65 -5.83 -17.38
CA ASN A 76 1.56 -6.79 -17.19
C ASN A 76 0.46 -6.29 -16.23
N LEU A 77 0.72 -5.24 -15.45
CA LEU A 77 -0.25 -4.75 -14.47
C LEU A 77 -1.40 -3.98 -15.13
N TRP A 78 -1.13 -3.27 -16.23
CA TRP A 78 -2.11 -2.41 -16.92
C TRP A 78 -2.13 -2.73 -18.42
N PRO A 79 -2.84 -3.79 -18.87
CA PRO A 79 -2.98 -4.10 -20.29
C PRO A 79 -3.63 -2.94 -21.05
N ASN A 80 -3.52 -2.91 -22.39
CA ASN A 80 -4.14 -1.88 -23.26
C ASN A 80 -5.68 -2.02 -23.35
N ASP A 81 -6.35 -2.00 -22.20
CA ASP A 81 -7.80 -1.93 -22.06
C ASP A 81 -8.15 -0.88 -21.01
N SER A 82 -8.63 0.27 -21.46
CA SER A 82 -8.99 1.38 -20.59
C SER A 82 -10.08 1.02 -19.57
N PHE A 83 -11.08 0.23 -19.96
CA PHE A 83 -12.17 -0.12 -19.05
C PHE A 83 -11.68 -1.10 -17.98
N GLY A 84 -10.98 -2.16 -18.39
CA GLY A 84 -10.38 -3.13 -17.48
C GLY A 84 -9.39 -2.50 -16.51
N ASN A 85 -8.55 -1.56 -16.97
CA ASN A 85 -7.61 -0.83 -16.12
C ASN A 85 -8.34 -0.01 -15.06
N ARG A 86 -9.37 0.76 -15.43
CA ARG A 86 -10.19 1.53 -14.47
C ARG A 86 -10.90 0.61 -13.48
N GLN A 87 -11.45 -0.51 -13.95
CA GLN A 87 -12.10 -1.50 -13.08
C GLN A 87 -11.09 -2.11 -12.09
N LYS A 88 -9.89 -2.46 -12.56
CA LYS A 88 -8.81 -3.00 -11.73
C LYS A 88 -8.34 -1.97 -10.71
N MET A 89 -8.11 -0.72 -11.10
CA MET A 89 -7.75 0.35 -10.18
C MET A 89 -8.85 0.59 -9.13
N CYS A 90 -10.13 0.57 -9.53
CA CYS A 90 -11.24 0.66 -8.57
C CYS A 90 -11.20 -0.48 -7.53
N LYS A 91 -10.94 -1.73 -7.96
CA LYS A 91 -10.76 -2.88 -7.05
C LYS A 91 -9.55 -2.69 -6.14
N MET A 92 -8.43 -2.18 -6.66
CA MET A 92 -7.23 -1.89 -5.86
C MET A 92 -7.49 -0.83 -4.79
N MET A 93 -8.20 0.25 -5.12
CA MET A 93 -8.57 1.29 -4.15
C MET A 93 -9.50 0.77 -3.05
N LYS A 94 -10.45 -0.13 -3.39
CA LYS A 94 -11.26 -0.83 -2.38
C LYS A 94 -10.41 -1.71 -1.47
N GLY A 95 -9.45 -2.44 -2.05
CA GLY A 95 -8.49 -3.23 -1.28
C GLY A 95 -7.64 -2.37 -0.34
N LEU A 96 -7.14 -1.24 -0.83
CA LEU A 96 -6.38 -0.28 -0.05
C LEU A 96 -7.20 0.24 1.13
N HIS A 97 -8.46 0.60 0.93
CA HIS A 97 -9.33 1.07 2.00
C HIS A 97 -9.43 0.06 3.16
N VAL A 98 -9.67 -1.23 2.84
CA VAL A 98 -9.71 -2.30 3.83
C VAL A 98 -8.36 -2.49 4.52
N ARG A 99 -7.26 -2.42 3.75
CA ARG A 99 -5.90 -2.51 4.29
C ARG A 99 -5.57 -1.35 5.21
N SER A 100 -5.95 -0.12 4.88
CA SER A 100 -5.75 1.06 5.75
C SER A 100 -6.48 0.93 7.08
N ILE A 101 -7.70 0.38 7.10
CA ILE A 101 -8.41 0.09 8.36
C ILE A 101 -7.60 -0.92 9.20
N THR A 102 -7.05 -1.95 8.56
CA THR A 102 -6.24 -2.97 9.24
C THR A 102 -4.93 -2.38 9.77
N ILE A 103 -4.26 -1.54 8.98
CA ILE A 103 -3.04 -0.81 9.39
C ILE A 103 -3.35 0.06 10.61
N ASN A 104 -4.44 0.84 10.60
CA ASN A 104 -4.83 1.66 11.73
C ASN A 104 -5.04 0.85 13.02
N ARG A 105 -5.67 -0.33 12.91
CA ARG A 105 -5.84 -1.24 14.06
C ARG A 105 -4.51 -1.77 14.57
N ALA A 106 -3.62 -2.18 13.68
CA ALA A 106 -2.29 -2.68 14.04
C ALA A 106 -1.46 -1.59 14.73
N LEU A 107 -1.40 -0.38 14.17
CA LEU A 107 -0.69 0.75 14.77
C LEU A 107 -1.29 1.15 16.12
N GLY A 108 -2.63 1.12 16.25
CA GLY A 108 -3.29 1.36 17.54
C GLY A 108 -2.91 0.33 18.60
N TYR A 109 -2.85 -0.95 18.24
CA TYR A 109 -2.45 -2.04 19.13
C TYR A 109 -0.95 -1.99 19.51
N ILE A 110 -0.09 -1.58 18.58
CA ILE A 110 1.33 -1.33 18.87
C ILE A 110 1.44 -0.15 19.85
N SER A 111 0.73 0.95 19.57
CA SER A 111 0.75 2.17 20.39
C SER A 111 0.20 1.95 21.81
N SER A 112 -0.73 1.02 22.03
CA SER A 112 -1.23 0.72 23.37
C SER A 112 -0.22 -0.07 24.23
N GLY A 113 0.75 -0.73 23.58
CA GLY A 113 1.74 -1.57 24.26
C GLY A 113 1.18 -2.89 24.80
N ASP A 114 -0.07 -3.26 24.48
CA ASP A 114 -0.73 -4.47 24.98
C ASP A 114 0.00 -5.75 24.57
N HIS A 115 0.71 -5.73 23.44
CA HIS A 115 1.51 -6.85 22.95
C HIS A 115 2.77 -7.13 23.78
N ARG A 116 3.14 -6.24 24.72
CA ARG A 116 4.29 -6.39 25.64
C ARG A 116 3.89 -6.89 27.03
N LYS A 117 2.58 -7.03 27.29
CA LYS A 117 2.03 -7.57 28.54
C LYS A 117 2.04 -9.09 28.50
#